data_AF-A0A150TNZ4-F1
#
_entry.id   AF-A0A150TNZ4-F1
#
_cell.length_a   1.000
_cell.length_b   1.000
_cell.length_c   1.000
_cell.angle_alpha   90.00
_cell.angle_beta   90.00
_cell.angle_gamma   90.00
#
_symmetry.space_group_name_H-M   'P 1'
#
loop_
_entity.id
_entity.type
_entity.pdbx_description
1 polymer ?
#
loop_
_entity_poly.entity_id
_entity_poly.type
_entity_poly.pdbx_seq_one_letter_code
_entity_poly.pdbx_strand_id
1 'polypeptide(L)'
;MELSRLLDELTLAANRVGIAVRMEAFDPHLSDARNPRGGLCTVLGRRVILVDANASLPDRIATVAAALARVDLESVFLPPIVRATIGAHARGARPPAPTPGEPVRLPTRQGKRGRASTLLPLARTKWRNS
;
A
#
# COMPACT_ATOMS: atom_id res chain seq x y z
N MET A 1 -14.86 17.09 1.73
CA MET A 1 -15.89 16.04 1.53
C MET A 1 -16.11 15.40 2.88
N GLU A 2 -17.36 15.17 3.28
CA GLU A 2 -17.69 14.45 4.51
C GLU A 2 -17.23 12.98 4.46
N LEU A 3 -16.86 12.40 5.61
CA LEU A 3 -16.35 11.03 5.68
C LEU A 3 -17.37 9.98 5.21
N SER A 4 -18.66 10.19 5.49
CA SER A 4 -19.74 9.32 5.02
C SER A 4 -19.82 9.29 3.50
N ARG A 5 -19.80 10.46 2.87
CA ARG A 5 -19.77 10.59 1.40
C ARG A 5 -18.51 9.97 0.79
N LEU A 6 -17.36 10.09 1.47
CA LEU A 6 -16.14 9.44 1.00
C LEU A 6 -16.26 7.90 1.03
N LEU A 7 -16.86 7.34 2.07
CA LEU A 7 -17.13 5.90 2.15
C LEU A 7 -18.11 5.44 1.06
N ASP A 8 -19.13 6.24 0.76
CA ASP A 8 -20.10 5.95 -0.31
C ASP A 8 -19.41 5.94 -1.68
N GLU A 9 -18.57 6.95 -1.98
CA GLU A 9 -17.80 7.02 -3.22
C GLU A 9 -16.81 5.85 -3.36
N LEU A 10 -16.14 5.45 -2.28
CA LEU A 10 -15.29 4.26 -2.26
C LEU A 10 -16.09 2.98 -2.54
N THR A 11 -17.29 2.88 -1.98
CA THR A 11 -18.19 1.75 -2.20
C THR A 11 -18.69 1.70 -3.65
N LEU A 12 -19.04 2.84 -4.22
CA LEU A 12 -19.40 2.96 -5.64
C LEU A 12 -18.23 2.58 -6.54
N ALA A 13 -17.01 3.01 -6.22
CA ALA A 13 -15.80 2.61 -6.93
C ALA A 13 -15.59 1.09 -6.92
N ALA A 14 -15.74 0.44 -5.77
CA ALA A 14 -15.66 -1.01 -5.64
C ALA A 14 -16.70 -1.73 -6.51
N ASN A 15 -17.94 -1.26 -6.48
CA ASN A 15 -19.02 -1.85 -7.27
C ASN A 15 -18.76 -1.74 -8.79
N ARG A 16 -18.17 -0.63 -9.26
CA ARG A 16 -17.82 -0.45 -10.69
C ARG A 16 -16.80 -1.47 -11.20
N VAL A 17 -15.92 -1.98 -10.32
CA VAL A 17 -14.96 -3.04 -10.64
C VAL A 17 -15.45 -4.44 -10.26
N GLY A 18 -16.75 -4.59 -9.99
CA GLY A 18 -17.38 -5.88 -9.70
C GLY A 18 -17.06 -6.44 -8.31
N ILE A 19 -16.69 -5.57 -7.36
CA ILE A 19 -16.39 -5.96 -5.98
C ILE A 19 -17.50 -5.44 -5.07
N ALA A 20 -18.23 -6.35 -4.44
CA ALA A 20 -19.28 -5.98 -3.49
C ALA A 20 -18.66 -5.57 -2.15
N VAL A 21 -19.20 -4.54 -1.50
CA VAL A 21 -18.83 -4.17 -0.13
C VAL A 21 -19.94 -4.62 0.82
N ARG A 22 -19.58 -5.37 1.87
CA ARG A 22 -20.53 -5.86 2.88
C ARG A 22 -20.09 -5.42 4.27
N MET A 23 -21.03 -4.82 4.99
CA MET A 23 -20.89 -4.52 6.40
C MET A 23 -21.28 -5.75 7.21
N GLU A 24 -20.38 -6.27 8.02
CA GLU A 24 -20.60 -7.43 8.87
C GLU A 24 -20.17 -7.11 10.30
N ALA A 25 -20.93 -7.56 11.29
CA ALA A 25 -20.50 -7.46 12.67
C ALA A 25 -19.49 -8.58 12.96
N PHE A 26 -18.22 -8.21 13.18
CA PHE A 26 -17.21 -9.18 13.59
C PHE A 26 -17.23 -9.37 15.10
N ASP A 27 -16.96 -10.60 15.54
CA ASP A 27 -16.77 -10.89 16.95
C ASP A 27 -15.49 -10.17 17.45
N PRO A 28 -15.59 -9.27 18.45
CA PRO A 28 -14.46 -8.57 19.02
C PRO A 28 -13.40 -9.51 19.62
N HIS A 29 -13.81 -10.71 20.08
CA HIS A 29 -12.97 -11.67 20.77
C HIS A 29 -12.21 -12.62 19.84
N LEU A 30 -12.61 -12.72 18.57
CA LEU A 30 -11.91 -13.51 17.54
C LEU A 30 -10.89 -12.70 16.75
N SER A 31 -10.85 -11.37 16.96
CA SER A 31 -9.99 -10.47 16.22
C SER A 31 -8.75 -10.11 17.02
N ASP A 32 -7.64 -10.82 16.78
CA ASP A 32 -6.34 -10.41 17.31
C ASP A 32 -5.96 -9.02 16.79
N ALA A 33 -5.25 -8.22 17.59
CA ALA A 33 -4.73 -6.90 17.22
C ALA A 33 -3.85 -6.88 15.93
N ARG A 34 -3.49 -8.07 15.42
CA ARG A 34 -2.70 -8.29 14.20
C ARG A 34 -3.52 -8.51 12.94
N ASN A 35 -4.83 -8.78 13.06
CA ASN A 35 -5.72 -8.99 11.92
C ASN A 35 -6.66 -7.77 11.78
N PRO A 36 -6.58 -7.00 10.68
CA PRO A 36 -7.55 -5.95 10.42
C PRO A 36 -8.96 -6.56 10.33
N ARG A 37 -9.94 -5.91 10.97
CA ARG A 37 -11.34 -6.35 11.01
C ARG A 37 -12.01 -6.09 9.65
N GLY A 38 -11.65 -6.92 8.67
CA GLY A 38 -12.15 -6.83 7.30
C GLY A 38 -11.04 -6.77 6.25
N GLY A 39 -11.45 -6.71 4.99
CA GLY A 39 -10.56 -6.65 3.84
C GLY A 39 -11.13 -7.32 2.59
N LEU A 40 -10.30 -7.38 1.54
CA LEU A 40 -10.65 -8.02 0.28
C LEU A 40 -10.62 -9.55 0.43
N CYS A 41 -11.76 -10.18 0.21
CA CYS A 41 -11.98 -11.62 0.27
C CYS A 41 -12.51 -12.15 -1.07
N THR A 42 -12.37 -13.46 -1.30
CA THR A 42 -13.00 -14.15 -2.42
C THR A 42 -13.95 -15.21 -1.87
N VAL A 43 -15.25 -15.08 -2.17
CA VAL A 43 -16.30 -16.00 -1.73
C VAL A 43 -16.92 -16.63 -2.97
N LEU A 44 -16.79 -17.96 -3.12
CA LEU A 44 -17.32 -18.70 -4.27
C LEU A 44 -16.91 -18.08 -5.63
N GLY A 45 -15.63 -17.68 -5.75
CA GLY A 45 -15.09 -17.04 -6.94
C GLY A 45 -15.47 -15.56 -7.13
N ARG A 46 -16.26 -14.97 -6.24
CA ARG A 46 -16.65 -13.56 -6.28
C ARG A 46 -15.83 -12.73 -5.31
N ARG A 47 -15.37 -11.56 -5.74
CA ARG A 47 -14.59 -10.63 -4.92
C ARG A 47 -15.53 -9.80 -4.06
N VAL A 48 -15.27 -9.77 -2.76
CA VAL A 48 -16.09 -9.05 -1.78
C VAL A 48 -15.16 -8.37 -0.78
N ILE A 49 -15.43 -7.12 -0.43
CA ILE A 49 -14.78 -6.43 0.68
C ILE A 49 -15.69 -6.56 1.90
N LEU A 50 -15.19 -7.24 2.94
CA LEU A 50 -15.88 -7.28 4.23
C LEU A 50 -15.37 -6.14 5.10
N VAL A 51 -16.28 -5.45 5.76
CA VAL A 51 -15.98 -4.28 6.60
C VAL A 51 -16.68 -4.47 7.95
N ASP A 52 -15.96 -4.25 9.04
CA ASP A 52 -16.57 -4.33 10.37
C ASP A 52 -17.60 -3.22 10.60
N ALA A 53 -18.85 -3.63 10.77
CA ALA A 53 -19.98 -2.76 11.06
C ALA A 53 -19.84 -2.05 12.41
N ASN A 54 -19.02 -2.59 13.32
CA ASN A 54 -18.73 -2.01 14.63
C ASN A 54 -17.51 -1.06 14.61
N ALA A 55 -16.74 -1.02 13.51
CA ALA A 55 -15.57 -0.17 13.41
C ALA A 55 -15.95 1.31 13.29
N SER A 56 -15.03 2.20 13.64
CA SER A 56 -15.24 3.64 13.45
C SER A 56 -15.34 3.98 11.95
N LEU A 57 -16.01 5.08 11.60
CA LEU A 57 -16.13 5.49 10.19
C LEU A 57 -14.76 5.65 9.49
N PRO A 58 -13.73 6.26 10.11
CA PRO A 58 -12.37 6.27 9.57
C PRO A 58 -11.78 4.86 9.33
N ASP A 59 -12.01 3.91 10.23
CA ASP A 59 -11.50 2.54 10.08
C ASP A 59 -12.17 1.79 8.93
N ARG A 60 -13.48 2.02 8.74
CA ARG A 60 -14.22 1.46 7.59
C ARG A 60 -13.66 2.01 6.29
N ILE A 61 -13.42 3.32 6.22
CA ILE A 61 -12.80 3.98 5.06
C ILE A 61 -11.41 3.38 4.79
N ALA A 62 -10.59 3.25 5.84
CA ALA A 62 -9.26 2.66 5.73
C ALA A 62 -9.31 1.22 5.20
N THR A 63 -10.27 0.43 5.66
CA THR A 63 -10.46 -0.96 5.22
C THR A 63 -10.81 -1.05 3.73
N VAL A 64 -11.78 -0.26 3.27
CA VAL A 64 -12.19 -0.25 1.86
C VAL A 64 -11.08 0.31 0.98
N ALA A 65 -10.45 1.42 1.39
CA ALA A 65 -9.36 2.04 0.64
C ALA A 65 -8.14 1.12 0.51
N ALA A 66 -7.73 0.45 1.58
CA ALA A 66 -6.63 -0.51 1.55
C ALA A 66 -6.94 -1.74 0.69
N ALA A 67 -8.20 -2.20 0.67
CA ALA A 67 -8.65 -3.27 -0.21
C ALA A 67 -8.60 -2.85 -1.69
N LEU A 68 -9.13 -1.66 -2.00
CA LEU A 68 -9.14 -1.10 -3.35
C LEU A 68 -7.75 -0.79 -3.89
N ALA A 69 -6.79 -0.45 -3.03
CA ALA A 69 -5.39 -0.23 -3.41
C ALA A 69 -4.71 -1.48 -4.00
N ARG A 70 -5.29 -2.67 -3.81
CA ARG A 70 -4.80 -3.95 -4.33
C ARG A 70 -5.50 -4.37 -5.64
N VAL A 71 -6.35 -3.51 -6.18
CA VAL A 71 -7.18 -3.76 -7.36
C VAL A 71 -6.72 -2.85 -8.49
N ASP A 72 -6.79 -3.34 -9.72
CA ASP A 72 -6.62 -2.47 -10.88
C ASP A 72 -7.85 -1.57 -11.03
N LEU A 73 -7.63 -0.26 -10.91
CA LEU A 73 -8.65 0.79 -10.98
C LEU A 73 -8.39 1.75 -12.15
N GLU A 74 -7.44 1.46 -13.04
CA GLU A 74 -7.03 2.39 -14.10
C GLU A 74 -8.17 2.68 -15.08
N SER A 75 -9.05 1.71 -15.32
CA SER A 75 -10.21 1.83 -16.22
C SER A 75 -11.40 2.58 -15.62
N VAL A 76 -11.36 2.94 -14.33
CA VAL A 76 -12.50 3.57 -13.64
C VAL A 76 -12.23 5.04 -13.34
N PHE A 77 -13.20 5.88 -13.72
CA PHE A 77 -13.21 7.28 -13.30
C PHE A 77 -13.46 7.37 -11.79
N LEU A 78 -12.52 8.01 -11.09
CA LEU A 78 -12.56 8.20 -9.65
C LEU A 78 -12.32 9.68 -9.34
N PRO A 79 -13.10 10.28 -8.42
CA PRO A 79 -12.82 11.63 -7.94
C PRO A 79 -11.39 11.76 -7.38
N PRO A 80 -10.70 12.92 -7.53
CA PRO A 80 -9.33 13.09 -7.07
C PRO A 80 -9.12 12.74 -5.59
N ILE A 81 -10.07 13.12 -4.73
CA ILE A 81 -10.02 12.81 -3.30
C ILE A 81 -10.09 11.31 -3.04
N VAL A 82 -10.88 10.56 -3.80
CA VAL A 82 -11.01 9.10 -3.68
C VAL A 82 -9.70 8.42 -4.11
N ARG A 83 -9.10 8.84 -5.23
CA ARG A 83 -7.78 8.34 -5.66
C ARG A 83 -6.70 8.61 -4.62
N ALA A 84 -6.69 9.82 -4.06
CA ALA A 84 -5.73 10.18 -3.02
C ALA A 84 -5.90 9.32 -1.75
N THR A 85 -7.13 9.07 -1.32
CA THR A 85 -7.41 8.19 -0.18
C THR A 85 -6.92 6.77 -0.45
N ILE A 86 -7.25 6.17 -1.60
CA ILE A 86 -6.77 4.83 -1.96
C ILE A 86 -5.23 4.77 -1.96
N GLY A 87 -4.58 5.74 -2.60
CA GLY A 87 -3.12 5.82 -2.64
C GLY A 87 -2.48 5.98 -1.25
N ALA A 88 -3.10 6.71 -0.33
CA ALA A 88 -2.62 6.87 1.04
C ALA A 88 -2.63 5.54 1.81
N HIS A 89 -3.62 4.68 1.58
CA HIS A 89 -3.78 3.39 2.24
C HIS A 89 -3.04 2.23 1.55
N ALA A 90 -2.44 2.45 0.38
CA ALA A 90 -1.64 1.44 -0.33
C ALA A 90 -0.39 0.99 0.46
N ARG A 91 0.20 1.87 1.29
CA ARG A 91 1.44 1.58 2.03
C ARG A 91 1.29 0.54 3.16
N GLY A 92 0.08 0.32 3.65
CA GLY A 92 -0.22 -0.71 4.65
C GLY A 92 -0.70 -2.04 4.05
N ALA A 93 -1.13 -2.03 2.78
CA ALA A 93 -1.54 -3.22 2.06
C ALA A 93 -0.28 -3.98 1.61
N ARG A 94 0.03 -5.12 2.25
CA ARG A 94 1.07 -6.02 1.76
C ARG A 94 0.80 -6.31 0.27
N PRO A 95 1.76 -6.08 -0.64
CA PRO A 95 1.56 -6.40 -2.05
C PRO A 95 1.17 -7.88 -2.17
N PRO A 96 0.31 -8.24 -3.13
CA PRO A 96 0.00 -9.64 -3.39
C PRO A 96 1.32 -10.40 -3.55
N ALA A 97 1.42 -11.59 -2.94
CA ALA A 97 2.58 -12.44 -3.13
C ALA A 97 2.79 -12.64 -4.64
N PRO A 98 4.04 -12.57 -5.14
CA PRO A 98 4.30 -12.84 -6.55
C PRO A 98 3.74 -14.22 -6.89
N THR A 99 3.01 -14.31 -7.99
CA THR A 99 2.52 -15.58 -8.52
C THR A 99 3.73 -16.48 -8.84
N PRO A 100 3.68 -17.79 -8.53
CA PRO A 100 4.75 -18.70 -8.92
C PRO A 100 4.92 -18.68 -10.45
N GLY A 101 6.04 -18.13 -10.94
CA GLY A 101 6.37 -18.08 -12.37
C GLY A 101 6.76 -16.70 -12.90
N GLU A 102 6.54 -15.61 -12.17
CA GLU A 102 7.00 -14.28 -12.60
C GLU A 102 8.48 -14.09 -12.23
N PRO A 103 9.38 -13.80 -13.21
CA PRO A 103 10.79 -13.58 -12.90
C PRO A 103 10.93 -12.31 -12.06
N VAL A 104 11.27 -12.50 -10.79
CA VAL A 104 11.63 -11.42 -9.86
C VAL A 104 12.82 -10.68 -10.45
N ARG A 105 12.57 -9.49 -11.01
CA ARG A 105 13.65 -8.57 -11.40
C ARG A 105 14.30 -8.05 -10.12
N LEU A 106 15.40 -8.67 -9.75
CA LEU A 106 16.25 -8.17 -8.67
C LEU A 106 16.67 -6.73 -9.00
N PRO A 107 16.56 -5.78 -8.05
CA PRO A 107 17.04 -4.42 -8.26
C PRO A 107 18.53 -4.51 -8.56
N THR A 108 18.93 -4.11 -9.76
CA THR A 108 20.33 -4.00 -10.14
C THR A 108 20.98 -2.99 -9.19
N ARG A 109 21.93 -3.45 -8.37
CA ARG A 109 22.79 -2.59 -7.56
C ARG A 109 23.50 -1.61 -8.50
N GLN A 110 22.98 -0.39 -8.62
CA GLN A 110 23.66 0.69 -9.30
C GLN A 110 24.87 1.06 -8.45
N GLY A 111 26.05 0.59 -8.86
CA GLY A 111 27.30 0.87 -8.19
C GLY A 111 27.53 2.38 -8.12
N LYS A 112 27.54 2.92 -6.89
CA LYS A 112 28.16 4.21 -6.58
C LYS A 112 29.61 4.17 -7.11
N ARG A 113 29.87 4.77 -8.28
CA ARG A 113 31.24 5.14 -8.67
C ARG A 113 31.71 6.17 -7.66
N GLY A 114 32.58 5.74 -6.75
CA GLY A 114 33.25 6.63 -5.80
C GLY A 114 33.99 7.72 -6.57
N ARG A 115 33.80 8.97 -6.13
CA ARG A 115 34.68 10.09 -6.51
C ARG A 115 36.12 9.69 -6.21
N ALA A 116 36.98 9.78 -7.21
CA ALA A 116 38.42 9.68 -7.03
C ALA A 116 38.87 10.74 -6.02
N SER A 117 39.39 10.29 -4.87
CA SER A 117 40.10 11.16 -3.95
C SER A 117 41.39 11.62 -4.63
N THR A 118 41.48 12.92 -4.89
CA THR A 118 42.70 13.62 -5.25
C THR A 118 43.76 13.33 -4.18
N LEU A 119 44.78 12.55 -4.55
CA LEU A 119 45.98 12.36 -3.76
C LEU A 119 46.76 13.67 -3.75
N LEU A 120 46.83 14.32 -2.58
CA LEU A 120 47.80 15.38 -2.29
C LEU A 120 49.21 14.75 -2.30
N PRO A 121 50.19 15.35 -3.00
CA PRO A 121 51.56 14.86 -2.93
C PRO A 121 52.15 15.12 -1.54
N LEU A 122 52.57 14.05 -0.88
CA LEU A 122 53.36 14.09 0.35
C LEU A 122 54.68 14.82 0.07
N ALA A 123 54.77 16.07 0.54
CA ALA A 123 56.00 16.83 0.56
C ALA A 123 57.03 16.12 1.45
N ARG A 124 58.14 15.70 0.84
CA ARG A 124 59.33 15.17 1.52
C ARG A 124 59.91 16.24 2.44
N THR A 125 59.85 16.00 3.75
CA THR A 125 60.63 16.72 4.76
C THR A 125 62.10 16.36 4.60
N LYS A 126 62.90 17.28 4.04
CA LYS A 126 64.37 17.25 4.13
C LYS A 126 64.76 17.74 5.53
N TRP A 127 65.19 16.80 6.37
CA TRP A 127 65.94 17.10 7.59
C TRP A 127 67.29 17.73 7.23
N ARG A 128 67.60 18.86 7.87
CA ARG A 128 68.87 19.58 7.81
C ARG A 128 69.78 19.03 8.90
N ASN A 129 71.04 18.72 8.57
CA ASN A 129 72.08 18.46 9.54
C ASN A 129 73.30 19.34 9.19
N SER A 130 73.86 19.95 10.24
CA SER A 130 75.05 20.84 10.31
C SER A 130 74.90 22.27 9.78
#